data_AF-A0A4Q3YJ38-F1
#
_entry.id   AF-A0A4Q3YJ38-F1
#
_cell.length_a   1.000
_cell.length_b   1.000
_cell.length_c   1.000
_cell.angle_alpha   90.00
_cell.angle_beta   90.00
_cell.angle_gamma   90.00
#
_symmetry.space_group_name_H-M   'P 1'
#
loop_
_entity.id
_entity.type
_entity.pdbx_description
1 polymer ?
#
loop_
_entity_poly.entity_id
_entity_poly.type
_entity_poly.pdbx_seq_one_letter_code
_entity_poly.pdbx_strand_id
1 'polypeptide(L)' 'MGMAAHEIEKRIVAAIPDAKVEIRDLAGDGDHYAATVISEAFRGKSRVQQHQ' A
#
# COMPACT_ATOMS: atom_id res chain seq x y z
N MET A 1 16.83 -9.03 2.62
CA MET A 1 15.59 -9.56 3.21
C MET A 1 14.51 -8.54 2.93
N GLY A 2 13.53 -8.90 2.10
CA GLY A 2 12.38 -8.03 1.82
C GLY A 2 11.48 -7.87 3.04
N MET A 3 10.70 -6.80 3.05
CA MET A 3 9.65 -6.59 4.05
C MET A 3 8.50 -7.57 3.76
N ALA A 4 7.96 -8.21 4.80
CA ALA A 4 6.82 -9.10 4.60
C ALA A 4 5.55 -8.31 4.19
N ALA A 5 4.71 -8.88 3.33
CA ALA A 5 3.48 -8.23 2.85
C ALA A 5 2.59 -7.66 3.99
N HIS A 6 2.46 -8.39 5.09
CA HIS A 6 1.66 -7.95 6.24
C HIS A 6 2.25 -6.73 6.97
N GLU A 7 3.57 -6.51 6.91
CA GLU A 7 4.20 -5.32 7.48
C GLU A 7 3.95 -4.09 6.60
N ILE A 8 3.93 -4.27 5.28
CA ILE A 8 3.58 -3.22 4.32
C ILE A 8 2.14 -2.75 4.59
N GLU A 9 1.20 -3.69 4.70
CA GLU A 9 -0.20 -3.41 5.04
C GLU A 9 -0.33 -2.64 6.35
N LYS A 10 0.30 -3.14 7.43
CA LYS A 10 0.26 -2.48 8.75
C LYS A 10 0.77 -1.04 8.71
N ARG A 11 1.86 -0.78 7.97
CA ARG A 11 2.43 0.56 7.85
C ARG A 11 1.48 1.50 7.09
N ILE A 12 0.87 1.03 6.01
CA ILE A 12 -0.09 1.83 5.24
C ILE A 12 -1.32 2.17 6.08
N VAL A 13 -1.90 1.19 6.78
CA VAL A 13 -3.07 1.41 7.64
C VAL A 13 -2.73 2.32 8.83
N ALA A 14 -1.53 2.22 9.39
CA ALA A 14 -1.09 3.13 10.45
C ALA A 14 -0.98 4.59 9.99
N ALA A 15 -0.57 4.83 8.74
CA ALA A 15 -0.45 6.16 8.15
C ALA A 15 -1.78 6.70 7.60
N ILE A 16 -2.65 5.80 7.10
CA ILE A 16 -3.94 6.10 6.49
C ILE A 16 -4.99 5.19 7.15
N PRO A 17 -5.56 5.59 8.31
CA PRO A 17 -6.39 4.71 9.13
C PRO A 17 -7.68 4.20 8.47
N ASP A 18 -8.19 4.91 7.46
CA ASP A 18 -9.39 4.51 6.70
C ASP A 18 -9.07 3.65 5.48
N ALA A 19 -7.79 3.36 5.20
CA ALA A 19 -7.38 2.63 4.02
C ALA A 19 -7.82 1.17 4.05
N LYS A 20 -8.40 0.72 2.94
CA LYS A 20 -8.48 -0.70 2.57
C LYS A 20 -7.27 -1.02 1.70
N VAL A 21 -6.48 -1.99 2.12
CA VAL A 21 -5.20 -2.31 1.49
C VAL A 21 -5.21 -3.76 1.00
N GLU A 22 -4.75 -3.97 -0.22
CA GLU A 22 -4.45 -5.30 -0.77
C GLU A 22 -2.98 -5.30 -1.22
N ILE A 23 -2.21 -6.27 -0.74
CA ILE A 23 -0.81 -6.47 -1.13
C ILE A 23 -0.70 -7.77 -1.94
N ARG A 24 -0.15 -7.69 -3.15
CA ARG A 24 0.11 -8.84 -4.01
C ARG A 24 1.59 -8.93 -4.33
N ASP A 25 2.19 -10.09 -4.05
CA ASP A 25 3.54 -10.40 -4.54
C ASP A 25 3.49 -10.60 -6.06
N LEU A 26 4.34 -9.87 -6.78
CA LEU A 26 4.40 -9.89 -8.24
C LEU A 26 5.39 -10.91 -8.79
N ALA A 27 6.42 -11.27 -8.03
CA ALA A 27 7.52 -12.10 -8.48
C ALA A 27 7.69 -13.40 -7.66
N GLY A 28 7.01 -13.50 -6.51
CA GLY A 28 7.14 -14.62 -5.58
C GLY A 28 8.46 -14.62 -4.80
N ASP A 29 9.18 -13.49 -4.82
CA ASP A 29 10.50 -13.32 -4.20
C ASP A 29 10.45 -12.67 -2.82
N GLY A 30 9.26 -12.19 -2.42
CA GLY A 30 9.07 -11.53 -1.15
C GLY A 30 9.68 -10.12 -1.06
N ASP A 31 10.05 -9.50 -2.19
CA ASP A 31 10.50 -8.10 -2.23
C ASP A 31 9.88 -7.23 -3.35
N HIS A 32 9.22 -7.83 -4.35
CA HIS A 32 8.42 -7.09 -5.35
C HIS A 32 6.91 -7.20 -5.12
N TYR A 33 6.29 -6.09 -4.72
CA TYR A 33 4.86 -6.05 -4.41
C TYR A 33 4.09 -5.00 -5.20
N ALA A 34 2.83 -5.32 -5.52
CA ALA A 34 1.80 -4.34 -5.84
C ALA A 34 0.97 -4.05 -4.59
N ALA A 35 0.75 -2.77 -4.29
CA ALA A 35 -0.16 -2.32 -3.24
C ALA A 35 -1.35 -1.59 -3.87
N THR A 36 -2.55 -2.10 -3.64
CA THR A 36 -3.80 -1.39 -3.94
C THR A 36 -4.30 -0.76 -2.65
N VAL A 37 -4.42 0.57 -2.63
CA VAL A 37 -4.83 1.34 -1.45
C VAL A 37 -6.06 2.17 -1.79
N ILE A 38 -7.17 1.93 -1.09
CA ILE A 38 -8.43 2.65 -1.27
C ILE A 38 -8.73 3.44 0.00
N SER A 39 -8.78 4.76 -0.09
CA SER A 39 -9.08 5.67 1.03
C SER A 39 -9.76 6.95 0.50
N GLU A 40 -10.64 7.54 1.31
CA GLU A 40 -11.26 8.83 0.99
C GLU A 40 -10.24 9.98 1.03
N ALA A 41 -9.13 9.82 1.74
CA ALA A 41 -8.03 10.79 1.80
C ALA A 41 -7.36 11.05 0.43
N PHE A 42 -7.64 10.22 -0.58
CA PHE A 42 -7.16 10.38 -1.95
C PHE A 42 -8.11 11.15 -2.87
N ARG A 43 -9.33 11.46 -2.42
CA ARG A 43 -10.31 12.20 -3.23
C ARG A 43 -9.75 13.54 -3.69
N GLY A 44 -9.78 13.76 -5.00
CA GLY A 44 -9.27 14.99 -5.63
C GLY A 44 -7.75 15.11 -5.74
N LYS A 45 -6.97 14.15 -5.21
CA LYS A 45 -5.51 14.13 -5.37
C LYS A 45 -5.11 13.51 -6.71
N SER A 46 -4.04 14.02 -7.32
CA SER A 46 -3.43 13.39 -8.48
C SER A 46 -2.75 12.08 -8.09
N ARG A 47 -2.48 11.19 -9.07
CA ARG A 47 -1.79 9.92 -8.81
C ARG A 47 -0.41 10.11 -8.14
N VAL A 48 0.30 11.19 -8.47
CA VAL A 48 1.59 11.51 -7.85
C VAL A 48 1.38 11.91 -6.38
N GLN A 49 0.39 12.74 -6.09
CA GLN A 49 0.06 13.15 -4.70
C GLN A 49 -0.48 12.00 -3.84
N GLN A 50 -1.09 10.98 -4.45
CA GLN A 50 -1.52 9.77 -3.75
C GLN A 50 -0.33 8.87 -3.39
N HIS A 51 0.73 8.92 -4.19
CA HIS A 51 1.92 8.09 -4.00
C HIS A 51 2.99 8.71 -3.10
N GLN A 52 3.06 10.05 -3.07
CA GLN A 52 4.05 10.82 -2.30
C GLN A 52 3.88 10.66 -0.79
#